data_AF-A0A8S0FUB2-F1
#
_entry.id   AF-A0A8S0FUB2-F1
#
_cell.length_a   1.000
_cell.length_b   1.000
_cell.length_c   1.000
_cell.angle_alpha   90.00
_cell.angle_beta   90.00
_cell.angle_gamma   90.00
#
_symmetry.space_group_name_H-M   'P 1'
#
loop_
_entity.id
_entity.type
_entity.pdbx_description
1 polymer ?
#
loop_
_entity_poly.entity_id
_entity_poly.type
_entity_poly.pdbx_seq_one_letter_code
_entity_poly.pdbx_strand_id
1 'polypeptide(L)' 'MNQDGTLDVSGGGHGIDITGDSATVDNKGGMTVTDPDSIGILIDGDKAIVDFQQ' A
#
# COMPACT_ATOMS: atom_id res chain seq x y z
N MET A 1 5.95 8.06 4.09
CA MET A 1 5.58 7.02 5.08
C MET A 1 6.45 5.81 4.83
N ASN A 2 6.78 5.04 5.88
CA ASN A 2 7.61 3.84 5.76
C ASN A 2 6.82 2.62 6.21
N GLN A 3 6.82 1.57 5.41
CA GLN A 3 6.16 0.30 5.68
C GLN A 3 7.25 -0.78 5.68
N ASP A 4 7.56 -1.32 6.86
CA ASP A 4 8.66 -2.29 7.03
C ASP A 4 8.19 -3.73 7.31
N GLY A 5 6.93 -3.90 7.72
CA GLY A 5 6.39 -5.19 8.19
C GLY A 5 5.77 -6.05 7.09
N THR A 6 5.39 -7.28 7.39
CA THR A 6 4.56 -8.05 6.45
C THR A 6 3.10 -7.63 6.58
N LEU A 7 2.46 -7.30 5.46
CA LEU A 7 1.02 -7.08 5.38
C LEU A 7 0.32 -8.29 4.75
N ASP A 8 -0.71 -8.78 5.43
CA ASP A 8 -1.67 -9.74 4.90
C ASP A 8 -3.01 -9.03 4.78
N VAL A 9 -3.46 -8.82 3.55
CA VAL A 9 -4.65 -8.04 3.23
C VAL A 9 -5.75 -8.97 2.72
N SER A 10 -6.83 -9.05 3.49
CA SER A 10 -7.99 -9.93 3.28
C SER A 10 -9.29 -9.26 3.76
N GLY A 11 -10.43 -9.92 3.58
CA GLY A 11 -11.75 -9.51 4.06
C GLY A 11 -12.27 -8.21 3.44
N GLY A 12 -11.91 -7.92 2.18
CA GLY A 12 -12.26 -6.67 1.50
C GLY A 12 -11.52 -5.44 2.00
N GLY A 13 -10.50 -5.61 2.84
CA GLY A 13 -9.71 -4.50 3.40
C GLY A 13 -8.71 -3.87 2.43
N HIS A 14 -8.19 -2.72 2.84
CA HIS A 14 -7.07 -2.06 2.17
C HIS A 14 -5.76 -2.32 2.95
N GLY A 15 -4.65 -2.49 2.24
CA GLY A 15 -3.32 -2.59 2.85
C GLY A 15 -2.75 -1.22 3.20
N ILE A 16 -2.49 -0.42 2.17
CA ILE A 16 -1.92 0.93 2.30
C ILE A 16 -2.85 1.94 1.63
N ASP A 17 -3.34 2.91 2.41
CA ASP A 17 -4.05 4.08 1.90
C ASP A 17 -3.10 5.28 1.79
N ILE A 18 -3.00 5.86 0.60
CA ILE A 18 -2.18 7.04 0.30
C ILE A 18 -3.11 8.16 -0.14
N THR A 19 -3.28 9.17 0.70
CA THR A 19 -4.08 10.35 0.38
C THR A 19 -3.21 11.59 0.25
N GLY A 20 -3.44 12.39 -0.79
CA GLY A 20 -2.78 13.67 -1.04
C GLY A 20 -1.72 13.64 -2.14
N ASP A 21 -1.56 14.79 -2.80
CA ASP A 21 -0.66 14.92 -3.94
C ASP A 21 0.81 14.80 -3.53
N SER A 22 1.59 14.13 -4.39
CA SER A 22 3.03 13.92 -4.24
C SER A 22 3.42 13.17 -2.96
N ALA A 23 2.49 12.44 -2.36
CA ALA A 23 2.76 11.57 -1.22
C ALA A 23 3.79 10.49 -1.59
N THR A 24 4.70 10.19 -0.67
CA THR A 24 5.72 9.17 -0.86
C THR A 24 5.59 8.08 0.19
N VAL A 25 5.60 6.83 -0.26
CA VAL A 25 5.64 5.63 0.57
C VAL A 25 6.86 4.81 0.20
N ASP A 26 7.63 4.45 1.22
CA ASP A 26 8.76 3.54 1.15
C ASP A 26 8.29 2.20 1.74
N ASN A 27 8.03 1.23 0.86
CA ASN A 27 7.52 -0.09 1.20
C ASN A 27 8.67 -1.10 1.16
N LYS A 28 9.26 -1.34 2.33
CA LYS A 28 10.32 -2.32 2.57
C LYS A 28 9.80 -3.69 3.01
N GLY A 29 8.55 -3.74 3.47
CA GLY A 29 7.91 -4.97 3.90
C GLY A 29 7.20 -5.72 2.76
N GLY A 30 7.00 -7.01 2.94
CA GLY A 30 6.22 -7.81 2.00
C GLY A 30 4.72 -7.55 2.13
N MET A 31 3.98 -7.63 1.02
CA MET A 31 2.52 -7.56 1.02
C MET A 31 1.94 -8.76 0.28
N THR A 32 0.99 -9.44 0.90
CA THR A 32 0.16 -10.46 0.26
C THR A 32 -1.29 -10.00 0.30
N VAL A 33 -1.97 -10.05 -0.84
CA VAL A 33 -3.41 -9.74 -0.96
C VAL A 33 -4.10 -11.00 -1.42
N THR A 34 -5.04 -11.51 -0.62
CA THR A 34 -5.58 -12.87 -0.81
C THR A 34 -7.03 -12.90 -1.25
N ASP A 35 -7.85 -11.93 -0.83
CA ASP A 35 -9.28 -11.91 -1.16
C ASP A 35 -9.59 -11.00 -2.38
N PRO A 36 -10.57 -11.38 -3.24
CA PRO A 36 -10.84 -10.67 -4.48
C PRO A 36 -11.35 -9.23 -4.32
N ASP A 37 -11.93 -8.91 -3.17
CA ASP A 37 -12.46 -7.59 -2.83
C ASP A 37 -11.44 -6.70 -2.09
N SER A 38 -10.25 -7.23 -1.79
CA SER A 38 -9.18 -6.49 -1.12
C SER A 38 -8.39 -5.59 -2.07
N ILE A 39 -7.88 -4.49 -1.54
CA ILE A 39 -7.02 -3.55 -2.25
C ILE A 39 -5.64 -3.54 -1.59
N GLY A 40 -4.58 -3.87 -2.33
CA GLY A 40 -3.22 -3.80 -1.78
C GLY A 40 -2.81 -2.38 -1.42
N ILE A 41 -2.90 -1.48 -2.40
CA ILE A 41 -2.59 -0.05 -2.22
C ILE A 41 -3.66 0.78 -2.92
N LEU A 42 -4.30 1.68 -2.16
CA LEU A 42 -5.19 2.71 -2.67
C LEU A 42 -4.43 4.05 -2.72
N ILE A 43 -4.48 4.72 -3.87
CA ILE A 43 -3.88 6.04 -4.05
C ILE A 43 -4.97 7.03 -4.45
N ASP A 44 -5.19 8.02 -3.59
CA ASP A 44 -6.07 9.15 -3.80
C ASP A 44 -5.25 10.45 -3.75
N GLY A 45 -4.65 10.80 -4.89
CA GLY A 45 -3.82 11.98 -5.05
C GLY A 45 -2.96 11.94 -6.32
N ASP A 46 -2.52 13.11 -6.78
CA ASP A 46 -1.71 13.24 -7.98
C ASP A 46 -0.21 13.05 -7.69
N LYS A 47 0.50 12.36 -8.59
CA LYS A 47 1.98 12.20 -8.53
C LYS A 47 2.50 11.51 -7.26
N ALA A 48 1.68 10.72 -6.57
CA ALA A 48 2.17 9.89 -5.47
C ALA A 48 3.19 8.85 -5.97
N ILE A 49 4.12 8.48 -5.10
CA ILE A 49 5.17 7.49 -5.37
C ILE A 49 5.13 6.41 -4.30
N VAL A 50 5.11 5.16 -4.73
CA VAL A 50 5.35 4.00 -3.87
C VAL A 50 6.64 3.35 -4.35
N ASP A 51 7.63 3.30 -3.47
CA ASP A 51 8.89 2.63 -3.69
C ASP A 51 8.84 1.25 -3.02
N PHE A 52 9.01 0.18 -3.81
CA PHE A 52 9.03 -1.19 -3.30
C PHE A 52 10.47 -1.67 -3.21
N GLN A 53 10.91 -1.95 -1.99
CA GLN A 53 12.25 -2.44 -1.73
C GLN A 53 12.15 -3.93 -1.45
N GLN A 54 12.85 -4.73 -2.25
CA GLN A 54 12.95 -6.19 -2.09
C GLN A 54 14.24 -6.59 -1.37
#